data_AF-A0A821FSJ4-F1
#
_entry.id   AF-A0A821FSJ4-F1
#
_cell.length_a   1.000
_cell.length_b   1.000
_cell.length_c   1.000
_cell.angle_alpha   90.00
_cell.angle_beta   90.00
_cell.angle_gamma   90.00
#
_symmetry.space_group_name_H-M   'P 1'
#
loop_
_entity.id
_entity.type
_entity.pdbx_description
1 polymer ?
#
loop_
_entity_poly.entity_id
_entity_poly.type
_entity_poly.pdbx_seq_one_letter_code
_entity_poly.pdbx_strand_id
1 'polypeptide(L)'
;MTNAFETIDLNLEPIYKFRFDNSEKHVHLTQQQLDLIPYLSATVTNKDDFSSIQNQHGEHILKPPIYYTSFMAILHSIRLSSLLLTVGSDM
;
A
#
# COMPACT_ATOMS: atom_id res chain seq x y z
N MET A 1 1.47 -16.95 -33.52
CA MET A 1 0.61 -16.97 -32.32
C MET A 1 1.50 -16.57 -31.17
N THR A 2 1.42 -15.31 -30.76
CA THR A 2 2.36 -14.75 -29.77
C THR A 2 1.54 -14.40 -28.54
N ASN A 3 1.49 -15.33 -27.57
CA ASN A 3 1.07 -15.00 -26.22
C ASN A 3 2.24 -14.26 -25.57
N ALA A 4 2.35 -12.97 -25.86
CA ALA A 4 3.10 -12.08 -25.01
C ALA A 4 2.22 -11.85 -23.79
N PHE A 5 2.47 -12.62 -22.73
CA PHE A 5 2.16 -12.14 -21.39
C PHE A 5 2.83 -10.78 -21.28
N GLU A 6 2.03 -9.72 -21.23
CA GLU A 6 2.52 -8.40 -20.85
C GLU A 6 3.11 -8.54 -19.46
N THR A 7 4.44 -8.65 -19.42
CA THR A 7 5.23 -8.40 -18.23
C THR A 7 4.89 -6.97 -17.81
N ILE A 8 3.95 -6.81 -16.88
CA ILE A 8 3.73 -5.55 -16.19
C ILE A 8 5.09 -5.20 -15.60
N ASP A 9 5.67 -4.11 -16.09
CA ASP A 9 6.98 -3.64 -15.70
C ASP A 9 6.94 -3.31 -14.20
N LEU A 10 7.35 -4.27 -13.36
CA LEU A 10 7.40 -4.18 -11.90
C LEU A 10 8.62 -3.37 -11.42
N ASN A 11 9.18 -2.50 -12.25
CA ASN A 11 10.29 -1.60 -11.90
C ASN A 11 9.84 -0.29 -11.22
N LEU A 12 8.62 -0.23 -10.68
CA LEU A 12 8.26 0.87 -9.79
C LEU A 12 8.82 0.55 -8.40
N GLU A 13 10.02 1.08 -8.12
CA GLU A 13 10.56 1.03 -6.76
C GLU A 13 9.51 1.57 -5.77
N PRO A 14 9.34 0.91 -4.61
CA PRO A 14 8.41 1.40 -3.61
C PRO A 14 8.81 2.81 -3.15
N ILE A 15 7.84 3.73 -3.19
CA ILE A 15 8.07 5.15 -2.89
C ILE A 15 7.79 5.45 -1.41
N TYR A 16 6.86 4.70 -0.80
CA TYR A 16 6.38 4.97 0.55
C TYR A 16 6.69 3.84 1.51
N LYS A 17 7.31 4.18 2.64
CA LYS A 17 7.64 3.26 3.73
C LYS A 17 6.78 3.54 4.95
N PHE A 18 6.01 2.53 5.37
CA PHE A 18 5.16 2.59 6.55
C PHE A 18 5.72 1.68 7.64
N ARG A 19 5.77 2.17 8.87
CA ARG A 19 6.16 1.41 10.07
C ARG A 19 5.05 1.48 11.11
N PHE A 20 4.79 0.39 11.81
CA PHE A 20 3.68 0.32 12.76
C PHE A 20 4.20 0.61 14.17
N ASP A 21 3.88 1.79 14.68
CA ASP A 21 4.34 2.30 15.96
C ASP A 21 5.86 2.10 16.18
N ASN A 22 6.27 1.52 17.30
CA ASN A 22 7.67 1.23 17.61
C ASN A 22 8.12 -0.16 17.14
N SER A 23 7.33 -0.84 16.29
CA SER A 23 7.68 -2.18 15.81
C SER A 23 8.72 -2.15 14.67
N GLU A 24 9.32 -3.31 14.41
CA GLU A 24 10.17 -3.56 13.25
C GLU A 24 9.38 -3.97 12.00
N LYS A 25 8.04 -3.93 12.05
CA LYS A 25 7.20 -4.31 10.92
C LYS A 25 7.07 -3.14 9.96
N HIS A 26 7.35 -3.42 8.70
CA HIS A 26 7.34 -2.43 7.63
C HIS A 26 6.47 -2.88 6.47
N VAL A 27 5.83 -1.92 5.81
CA VAL A 27 5.20 -2.12 4.51
C VAL A 27 5.72 -1.06 3.56
N HIS A 28 6.05 -1.51 2.36
CA HIS A 28 6.48 -0.66 1.25
C HIS A 28 5.37 -0.63 0.20
N LEU A 29 4.93 0.57 -0.17
CA LEU A 29 3.87 0.76 -1.17
C LEU A 29 4.34 1.66 -2.30
N THR A 30 3.87 1.36 -3.51
CA THR A 30 3.90 2.29 -4.65
C THR A 30 2.75 3.30 -4.53
N GLN A 31 2.79 4.40 -5.30
CA GLN A 31 1.68 5.36 -5.36
C GLN A 31 0.34 4.69 -5.74
N GLN A 32 0.37 3.81 -6.75
CA GLN A 32 -0.84 3.09 -7.18
C GLN A 32 -1.45 2.25 -6.06
N GLN A 33 -0.64 1.58 -5.23
CA GLN A 33 -1.14 0.81 -4.09
C GLN A 33 -1.65 1.71 -2.96
N LEU A 34 -1.01 2.86 -2.77
CA LEU A 34 -1.42 3.87 -1.80
C LEU A 34 -2.80 4.44 -2.13
N ASP A 35 -3.06 4.74 -3.40
CA ASP A 35 -4.33 5.33 -3.86
C ASP A 35 -5.53 4.40 -3.64
N LEU A 36 -5.30 3.08 -3.58
CA LEU A 36 -6.33 2.09 -3.26
C LEU A 36 -6.69 2.06 -1.77
N ILE A 37 -5.92 2.75 -0.92
CA ILE A 37 -6.16 2.84 0.52
C ILE A 37 -6.33 4.32 0.88
N PRO A 38 -7.56 4.89 0.76
CA PRO A 38 -7.81 6.32 0.91
C PRO A 38 -7.27 6.91 2.23
N TYR A 39 -7.32 6.13 3.31
CA TYR A 39 -6.75 6.51 4.59
C TYR A 39 -5.24 6.80 4.49
N LEU A 40 -4.46 5.92 3.86
CA LEU A 40 -3.01 6.09 3.75
C LEU A 40 -2.64 7.18 2.76
N SER A 41 -3.41 7.33 1.67
CA SER A 41 -3.26 8.46 0.77
C SER A 41 -3.41 9.78 1.54
N ALA A 42 -4.45 9.90 2.38
CA ALA A 42 -4.65 11.05 3.24
C ALA A 42 -3.52 11.24 4.27
N THR A 43 -2.99 10.16 4.84
CA THR A 43 -1.84 10.19 5.76
C THR A 43 -0.56 10.72 5.10
N VAL A 44 -0.30 10.34 3.85
CA VAL A 44 0.87 10.83 3.10
C VAL A 44 0.70 12.29 2.69
N THR A 45 -0.51 12.68 2.28
CA THR A 45 -0.82 14.06 1.87
C THR A 45 -0.85 15.03 3.05
N ASN A 46 -1.42 14.64 4.19
CA ASN A 46 -1.58 15.49 5.37
C ASN A 46 -0.61 15.03 6.48
N LYS A 47 0.63 15.51 6.38
CA LYS A 47 1.78 15.05 7.20
C LYS A 47 1.57 15.09 8.73
N ASP A 48 0.63 15.88 9.23
CA ASP A 48 0.41 16.10 10.67
C ASP A 48 -1.03 15.77 11.14
N ASP A 49 -1.93 15.40 10.23
CA ASP A 49 -3.27 14.91 10.56
C ASP A 49 -3.29 13.38 10.39
N PHE A 50 -4.06 12.66 11.19
CA PHE A 50 -4.23 11.18 11.14
C PHE A 50 -3.16 10.32 11.83
N SER A 51 -2.61 10.78 12.96
CA SER A 51 -1.82 9.92 13.87
C SER A 51 -0.61 9.25 13.18
N SER A 52 -0.08 9.88 12.14
CA SER A 52 1.18 9.49 11.53
C SER A 52 2.19 10.61 11.64
N ILE A 53 3.44 10.23 11.91
CA ILE A 53 4.57 11.14 11.91
C ILE A 53 5.56 10.59 10.92
N GLN A 54 6.08 11.42 10.03
CA GLN A 54 7.22 11.03 9.21
C GLN A 54 8.49 11.16 10.05
N ASN A 55 9.23 10.07 10.23
CA ASN A 55 10.50 10.12 10.95
C ASN A 55 11.66 10.60 10.06
N GLN A 56 12.83 10.79 10.66
CA GLN A 56 14.06 11.22 9.97
C GLN A 56 14.54 10.26 8.87
N HIS A 57 14.03 9.02 8.82
CA HIS A 57 14.34 8.04 7.77
C HIS A 57 13.30 8.02 6.65
N GLY A 58 12.35 8.97 6.66
CA GLY A 58 11.28 9.06 5.67
C GLY A 58 10.13 8.08 5.89
N GLU A 59 10.09 7.37 7.02
CA GLU A 59 9.04 6.40 7.34
C GLU A 59 7.80 7.08 7.91
N HIS A 60 6.63 6.74 7.37
CA HIS A 60 5.34 7.11 7.94
C HIS A 60 5.01 6.16 9.10
N ILE A 61 5.05 6.68 10.33
CA ILE A 61 4.79 5.88 11.53
C ILE A 61 3.29 5.81 11.78
N LEU A 62 2.66 4.67 11.52
CA LEU A 62 1.25 4.43 11.79
C LEU A 62 1.05 4.13 13.28
N LYS A 63 0.36 5.00 14.01
CA LYS A 63 0.04 4.79 15.43
C LYS A 63 -1.27 4.00 15.61
N PRO A 64 -1.50 3.41 16.79
CA PRO A 64 -2.79 2.79 17.13
C PRO A 64 -3.97 3.73 16.85
N PRO A 65 -5.11 3.18 16.36
CA PRO A 65 -5.50 1.77 16.37
C PRO A 65 -5.07 0.96 15.12
N ILE A 66 -4.15 1.46 14.29
CA ILE A 66 -3.74 0.77 13.07
C ILE A 66 -2.67 -0.27 13.37
N TYR A 67 -3.10 -1.54 13.39
CA TYR A 67 -2.21 -2.68 13.61
C TYR A 67 -1.82 -3.36 12.30
N TYR A 68 -0.59 -3.88 12.26
CA TYR A 68 -0.03 -4.56 11.09
C TYR A 68 -0.94 -5.66 10.53
N THR A 69 -1.51 -6.51 11.38
CA THR A 69 -2.33 -7.65 10.93
C THR A 69 -3.58 -7.18 10.21
N SER A 70 -4.31 -6.22 10.78
CA SER A 70 -5.51 -5.64 10.18
C SER A 70 -5.18 -4.92 8.88
N PHE A 71 -4.05 -4.21 8.86
CA PHE A 71 -3.54 -3.56 7.67
C PHE A 71 -3.27 -4.55 6.53
N MET A 72 -2.54 -5.63 6.81
CA MET A 72 -2.20 -6.64 5.80
C MET A 72 -3.45 -7.34 5.25
N ALA A 73 -4.46 -7.57 6.09
CA ALA A 73 -5.74 -8.11 5.64
C ALA A 73 -6.43 -7.19 4.63
N ILE A 74 -6.47 -5.88 4.87
CA ILE A 74 -7.03 -4.88 3.94
C ILE A 74 -6.23 -4.87 2.63
N LEU A 75 -4.90 -4.79 2.72
CA LEU A 75 -4.02 -4.76 1.53
C LEU A 75 -4.19 -6.02 0.67
N HIS A 76 -4.29 -7.19 1.29
CA HIS A 76 -4.54 -8.45 0.59
C HIS A 76 -5.93 -8.49 -0.05
N SER A 77 -6.97 -8.01 0.64
CA SER A 77 -8.32 -7.93 0.09
C SER A 77 -8.36 -7.08 -1.18
N ILE A 78 -7.69 -5.93 -1.17
CA ILE A 78 -7.61 -5.02 -2.33
C ILE A 78 -6.93 -5.71 -3.51
N ARG A 79 -5.78 -6.37 -3.28
CA ARG A 79 -5.05 -7.10 -4.33
C ARG A 79 -5.88 -8.23 -4.93
N LEU A 80 -6.65 -8.95 -4.10
CA LEU A 80 -7.52 -10.02 -4.58
C LEU A 80 -8.67 -9.45 -5.42
N SER A 81 -9.28 -8.34 -4.99
CA SER A 81 -10.32 -7.66 -5.76
C SER A 81 -9.82 -7.12 -7.10
N SER A 82 -8.61 -6.55 -7.17
CA SER A 82 -8.04 -6.09 -8.45
C SER A 82 -7.75 -7.24 -9.41
N LEU A 83 -7.34 -8.41 -8.89
CA LEU A 83 -7.10 -9.62 -9.68
C LEU A 83 -8.42 -10.25 -10.18
N LEU A 84 -9.45 -10.26 -9.34
CA LEU A 84 -10.77 -10.80 -9.70
C LEU A 84 -11.50 -9.90 -10.72
N LEU A 85 -11.33 -8.58 -10.65
CA LEU A 85 -11.87 -7.65 -11.65
C LEU A 85 -11.18 -7.79 -13.02
N THR A 86 -9.90 -8.15 -13.05
CA THR A 86 -9.18 -8.44 -14.30
C THR A 86 -9.62 -9.78 -14.92
N VAL A 87 -9.94 -10.78 -14.10
CA VAL A 87 -10.46 -12.07 -14.59
C VAL A 87 -11.94 -11.98 -15.00
N GLY A 88 -12.73 -11.10 -14.38
CA GLY A 88 -14.17 -10.95 -14.66
C GLY A 88 -14.55 -10.07 -15.86
N SER A 89 -13.57 -9.48 -16.56
CA SER A 89 -13.81 -8.58 -17.70
C SER A 89 -13.61 -9.24 -19.08
N ASP A 90 -13.19 -10.52 -19.12
CA ASP A 90 -12.94 -11.31 -20.33
C ASP A 90 -13.98 -12.43 -20.56
N MET A 91 -15.26 -12.19 -20.26
CA MET A 91 -16.37 -13.06 -20.67
C MET A 91 -17.42 -12.33 -21.49
#